data_AF-A0A8T7CQ72-F1
#
_entry.id   AF-A0A8T7CQ72-F1
#
_cell.length_a   1.000
_cell.length_b   1.000
_cell.length_c   1.000
_cell.angle_alpha   90.00
_cell.angle_beta   90.00
_cell.angle_gamma   90.00
#
_symmetry.space_group_name_H-M   'P 1'
#
loop_
_entity.id
_entity.type
_entity.pdbx_description
1 polymer ?
#
loop_
_entity_poly.entity_id
_entity_poly.type
_entity_poly.pdbx_seq_one_letter_code
_entity_poly.pdbx_strand_id
1 'polypeptide(L)'
;MFDKLNKKVLLGGLAALLLGLVMPLVAAALEDPTRPPDFVGAANGAKQTQVPTWQVNSILISKDRRVAVVNGKTVRQGDQVN
;
A
#
# COMPACT_ATOMS: atom_id res chain seq x y z
N MET A 1 -35.61 -36.55 35.58
CA MET A 1 -34.46 -36.12 36.41
C MET A 1 -33.20 -35.76 35.58
N PHE A 2 -33.13 -36.05 34.27
CA PHE A 2 -31.91 -35.86 33.44
C PHE A 2 -31.82 -34.53 32.65
N ASP A 3 -32.90 -33.76 32.58
CA ASP A 3 -32.97 -32.53 31.76
C ASP A 3 -32.13 -31.35 32.31
N LYS A 4 -31.92 -31.33 33.64
CA LYS A 4 -31.12 -30.27 34.30
C LYS A 4 -29.61 -30.39 34.02
N LEU A 5 -29.11 -31.58 33.70
CA LEU A 5 -27.68 -31.81 33.44
C LEU A 5 -27.29 -31.30 32.05
N ASN A 6 -28.13 -31.55 31.04
CA ASN A 6 -27.89 -31.12 29.67
C ASN A 6 -28.00 -29.59 29.51
N LYS A 7 -28.93 -28.95 30.25
CA LYS A 7 -29.03 -27.48 30.26
C LYS A 7 -27.80 -26.80 30.86
N LYS A 8 -27.18 -27.38 31.90
CA LYS A 8 -25.94 -26.84 32.49
C LYS A 8 -24.74 -26.97 31.57
N VAL A 9 -24.64 -28.08 30.84
CA VAL A 9 -23.59 -28.30 29.83
C VAL A 9 -23.79 -27.36 28.63
N LEU A 10 -25.03 -27.20 28.16
CA LEU A 10 -25.38 -26.26 27.09
C LEU A 10 -25.09 -24.80 27.50
N LEU A 11 -25.46 -24.42 28.72
CA LEU A 11 -25.25 -23.07 29.25
C LEU A 11 -23.77 -22.78 29.53
N GLY A 12 -23.01 -23.78 30.02
CA GLY A 12 -21.56 -23.68 30.20
C GLY A 12 -20.80 -23.59 28.87
N GLY A 13 -21.22 -24.37 27.87
CA GLY A 13 -20.67 -24.29 26.51
C GLY A 13 -20.96 -22.96 25.82
N LEU A 14 -22.18 -22.42 25.99
CA LEU A 14 -22.56 -21.11 25.46
C LEU A 14 -21.80 -19.97 26.15
N ALA A 15 -21.59 -20.06 27.48
CA ALA A 15 -20.80 -19.08 28.21
C ALA A 15 -19.32 -19.10 27.79
N ALA A 16 -18.73 -20.28 27.56
CA ALA A 16 -17.37 -20.41 27.05
C ALA A 16 -17.24 -19.88 25.61
N LEU A 17 -18.25 -20.11 24.76
CA LEU A 17 -18.29 -19.58 23.39
C LEU A 17 -18.40 -18.04 23.37
N LEU A 18 -19.22 -17.47 24.26
CA LEU A 18 -19.35 -16.02 24.40
C LEU A 18 -18.07 -15.38 24.96
N LEU A 19 -17.35 -16.05 25.87
CA LEU A 19 -16.07 -15.56 26.40
C LEU A 19 -14.94 -15.57 25.37
N GLY A 20 -14.98 -16.48 24.40
CA GLY A 20 -14.00 -16.53 23.30
C GLY A 20 -14.18 -15.44 22.25
N LEU A 21 -15.38 -14.86 22.13
CA LEU A 21 -15.71 -13.87 21.10
C LEU A 21 -15.23 -12.45 21.43
N VAL A 22 -14.83 -12.19 22.69
CA VAL A 22 -14.42 -10.87 23.19
C VAL A 22 -12.91 -10.65 23.24
N MET A 23 -12.09 -11.52 22.63
CA MET A 23 -10.65 -11.25 22.52
C MET A 23 -10.37 -10.44 21.24
N PRO A 24 -10.12 -9.12 21.32
CA PRO A 24 -9.56 -8.41 20.20
C PRO A 24 -8.08 -8.81 20.10
N LEU A 25 -7.74 -9.58 19.08
CA LEU A 25 -6.35 -9.88 18.74
C LEU A 25 -5.74 -8.64 18.06
N VAL A 26 -5.49 -7.59 18.84
CA VAL A 26 -4.81 -6.39 18.34
C VAL A 26 -3.31 -6.69 18.35
N ALA A 27 -2.84 -7.35 17.30
CA ALA A 27 -1.41 -7.43 17.00
C ALA A 27 -0.96 -6.03 16.55
N ALA A 28 -0.68 -5.16 17.52
CA ALA A 28 -0.08 -3.86 17.26
C ALA A 28 1.32 -4.11 16.70
N ALA A 29 1.54 -3.74 15.43
CA ALA A 29 2.86 -3.78 14.83
C ALA A 29 3.81 -2.91 15.65
N LEU A 30 4.99 -3.47 15.98
CA LEU A 30 6.00 -2.76 16.74
C LEU A 30 6.40 -1.49 15.96
N GLU A 31 6.26 -0.34 16.62
CA GLU A 31 6.55 0.95 16.02
C GLU A 31 8.06 1.14 15.90
N ASP A 32 8.54 1.39 14.69
CA ASP A 32 9.96 1.58 14.41
C ASP A 32 10.38 3.01 14.79
N PRO A 33 11.24 3.21 15.80
CA PRO A 33 11.67 4.54 16.23
C PRO A 33 12.58 5.25 15.21
N THR A 34 13.03 4.55 14.16
CA THR A 34 13.79 5.12 13.05
C THR A 34 12.91 5.54 11.87
N ARG A 35 11.58 5.39 11.99
CA ARG A 35 10.63 5.79 10.95
C ARG A 35 10.63 7.32 10.76
N PRO A 36 10.87 7.83 9.54
CA PRO A 36 10.81 9.27 9.28
C PRO A 36 9.35 9.78 9.39
N PRO A 37 9.15 11.07 9.72
CA PRO A 37 7.83 11.63 10.00
C PRO A 37 6.85 11.52 8.82
N ASP A 38 7.34 11.47 7.57
CA ASP A 38 6.53 11.40 6.36
C ASP A 38 6.39 9.97 5.80
N PHE A 39 6.69 8.93 6.59
CA PHE A 39 6.57 7.56 6.14
C PHE A 39 5.10 7.16 5.93
N VAL A 40 4.67 7.12 4.67
CA VAL A 40 3.38 6.54 4.27
C VAL A 40 3.61 5.07 3.91
N GLY A 41 3.23 4.17 4.81
CA GLY A 41 3.33 2.73 4.56
C GLY A 41 2.48 2.29 3.37
N ALA A 42 2.99 1.35 2.57
CA ALA A 42 2.33 0.82 1.37
C ALA A 42 0.99 0.09 1.62
N ALA A 43 0.51 0.01 2.87
CA ALA A 43 -0.70 -0.69 3.26
C ALA A 43 -1.99 0.01 2.83
N ASN A 44 -1.95 1.31 2.56
CA ASN A 44 -3.14 2.07 2.15
C ASN A 44 -3.03 2.42 0.67
N GLY A 45 -3.47 1.48 -0.18
CA GLY A 45 -3.75 1.62 -1.60
C GLY A 45 -3.37 2.97 -2.20
N ALA A 46 -2.06 3.17 -2.41
CA ALA A 46 -1.59 4.33 -3.15
C ALA A 46 -2.26 4.24 -4.51
N LYS A 47 -3.15 5.19 -4.83
CA LYS A 47 -3.62 5.37 -6.20
C LYS A 47 -2.36 5.45 -7.03
N GLN A 48 -2.15 4.44 -7.85
CA GLN A 48 -0.98 4.36 -8.71
C GLN A 48 -1.14 5.52 -9.68
N THR A 49 -0.55 6.66 -9.34
CA THR A 49 -0.51 7.83 -10.21
C THR A 49 0.07 7.31 -11.51
N GLN A 50 -0.73 7.33 -12.58
CA GLN A 50 -0.26 6.90 -13.88
C GLN A 50 0.92 7.79 -14.24
N VAL A 51 2.11 7.25 -14.08
CA VAL A 51 3.33 7.95 -14.46
C VAL A 51 3.36 7.92 -15.98
N PRO A 52 3.48 9.07 -16.66
CA PRO A 52 3.59 9.07 -18.11
C PRO A 52 4.78 8.21 -18.54
N THR A 53 4.56 7.34 -19.51
CA THR A 53 5.63 6.54 -20.09
C THR A 53 6.44 7.43 -21.01
N TRP A 54 7.70 7.66 -20.65
CA TRP A 54 8.63 8.43 -21.47
C TRP A 54 9.39 7.52 -22.41
N GLN A 55 9.31 7.80 -23.71
CA GLN A 55 10.08 7.12 -24.74
C GLN A 55 10.95 8.13 -25.49
N VAL A 56 12.25 7.86 -25.52
CA VAL A 56 13.19 8.59 -26.38
C VAL A 56 13.22 7.91 -27.73
N ASN A 57 12.82 8.63 -28.79
CA ASN A 57 12.82 8.13 -30.15
C ASN A 57 14.19 8.31 -30.83
N SER A 58 14.84 9.46 -30.61
CA SER A 58 16.17 9.74 -31.18
C SER A 58 16.90 10.85 -30.43
N ILE A 59 18.22 10.90 -30.60
CA ILE A 59 19.10 11.92 -30.02
C ILE A 59 20.09 12.38 -31.10
N LEU A 60 20.30 13.69 -31.21
CA LEU A 60 21.37 14.30 -31.99
C LEU A 60 22.26 15.13 -31.06
N ILE A 61 23.54 14.78 -31.06
CA ILE A 61 24.59 15.51 -30.33
C ILE A 61 25.62 15.97 -31.35
N SER A 62 25.77 17.28 -31.46
CA SER A 62 26.87 17.94 -32.17
C SER A 62 27.44 19.06 -31.31
N LYS A 63 28.52 19.69 -31.78
CA LYS A 63 29.16 20.80 -31.06
C LYS A 63 28.19 21.97 -30.82
N ASP A 64 27.33 22.25 -31.80
CA ASP A 64 26.44 23.41 -31.81
C ASP A 64 24.98 23.06 -31.50
N ARG A 65 24.61 21.78 -31.48
CA ARG A 65 23.22 21.33 -31.32
C ARG A 65 23.09 20.09 -30.44
N ARG A 66 22.24 20.20 -29.42
CA ARG A 66 21.80 19.08 -28.58
C ARG A 66 20.28 19.03 -28.60
N VAL A 67 19.74 18.07 -29.34
CA VAL A 67 18.28 17.86 -29.48
C VAL A 67 17.95 16.38 -29.33
N ALA A 68 16.77 16.11 -28.77
CA ALA A 68 16.20 14.77 -28.69
C ALA A 68 14.76 14.81 -29.20
N VAL A 69 14.26 13.66 -29.63
CA VAL A 69 12.83 13.44 -29.87
C VAL A 69 12.32 12.55 -28.73
N VAL A 70 11.45 13.10 -27.89
CA VAL A 70 10.84 12.41 -26.74
C VAL A 70 9.33 12.38 -26.96
N ASN A 71 8.72 11.19 -26.98
CA ASN A 71 7.30 10.99 -27.30
C ASN A 71 6.89 11.68 -28.61
N GLY A 72 7.76 11.64 -29.64
CA GLY A 72 7.54 12.33 -30.91
C GLY A 72 7.75 13.85 -30.91
N LYS A 73 8.00 14.47 -29.74
CA LYS A 73 8.26 15.91 -29.60
C LYS A 73 9.76 16.19 -29.63
N THR A 74 10.19 17.12 -30.49
CA THR A 74 11.57 17.61 -30.48
C THR A 74 11.80 18.52 -29.28
N VAL A 75 12.81 18.22 -28.47
CA VAL A 75 13.20 18.95 -27.27
C VAL A 75 14.68 19.31 -27.31
N ARG A 76 15.04 20.46 -26.75
CA ARG A 76 16.40 20.95 -26.56
C ARG A 76 16.84 20.76 -25.11
N GLN A 77 18.14 20.89 -24.88
CA GLN A 77 18.68 20.94 -23.54
C GLN A 77 18.01 22.08 -22.73
N GLY A 78 17.43 21.74 -21.59
CA GLY A 78 16.69 22.66 -20.72
C GLY A 78 15.17 22.64 -20.88
N ASP A 79 14.65 22.02 -21.95
CA ASP A 79 13.21 21.87 -22.14
C ASP A 79 12.63 20.85 -21.15
N GLN A 80 11.37 21.07 -20.77
CA GLN A 80 10.59 20.12 -19.98
C GLN A 80 9.65 19.29 -20.85
N VAL A 81 9.46 18.04 -20.42
CA VAL A 81 8.46 17.11 -20.95
C VAL A 81 7.52 16.76 -19.81
N ASN A 82 6.22 17.03 -19.99
CA ASN A 82 5.17 16.93 -18.97
C ASN A 82 4.18 15.82 -19.32
#